data_AF-A0A538Q0Q8-F1
#
_entry.id   AF-A0A538Q0Q8-F1
#
_cell.length_a   1.000
_cell.length_b   1.000
_cell.length_c   1.000
_cell.angle_alpha   90.00
_cell.angle_beta   90.00
_cell.angle_gamma   90.00
#
_symmetry.space_group_name_H-M   'P 1'
#
loop_
_entity.id
_entity.type
_entity.pdbx_description
1 polymer ?
#
loop_
_entity_poly.entity_id
_entity_poly.type
_entity_poly.pdbx_seq_one_letter_code
_entity_poly.pdbx_strand_id
1 'polypeptide(L)'
;MGTISMDLQIAPGITINTVNWTITNSGTGFSRTGAATVRFSNLISFQSSGIPSGGGYTITLTATSVDGSFSCSGSASFSVTGGHTTPVSLTLSCSTAPANQGTIVVVGTTQICANLDSLGASPLETAVNSQISLSASASAGTVPTTLLWTATAGTFDNPASATPTFTCPSTPGPVTITVTAFPSAAACTNVTSQSVTVTCDTLDPTFTNVYATIISQRCIGCHRPGGGGVTVGMLDMSTAAAAYANLVGVNAAGNGAGTSGITCASVTPPLVRVTPSSSANSLIFNKVHSKLVGALAPCGSPMPLPSTATSLTAAEVGLIAAWIDAGAMNN
;
A
#
# COMPACT_ATOMS: atom_id res chain seq x y z
N MET A 1 32.08 -4.68 5.67
CA MET A 1 31.58 -5.25 4.40
C MET A 1 32.54 -4.87 3.29
N GLY A 2 32.97 -5.83 2.49
CA GLY A 2 33.82 -5.58 1.32
C GLY A 2 33.09 -5.86 0.01
N THR A 3 33.72 -5.47 -1.08
CA THR A 3 33.29 -5.74 -2.47
C THR A 3 34.29 -6.67 -3.12
N ILE A 4 33.86 -7.46 -4.09
CA ILE A 4 34.78 -8.18 -4.98
C ILE A 4 34.60 -7.70 -6.40
N SER A 5 35.69 -7.62 -7.15
CA SER A 5 35.68 -7.43 -8.60
C SER A 5 36.45 -8.58 -9.22
N MET A 6 36.03 -9.03 -10.39
CA MET A 6 36.57 -10.22 -11.03
C MET A 6 36.81 -9.95 -12.51
N ASP A 7 37.83 -10.62 -13.04
CA ASP A 7 38.07 -10.74 -14.46
C ASP A 7 38.25 -12.23 -14.79
N LEU A 8 37.45 -12.71 -15.75
CA LEU A 8 37.48 -14.10 -16.21
C LEU A 8 37.73 -14.13 -17.71
N GLN A 9 38.69 -14.95 -18.14
CA GLN A 9 39.02 -15.17 -19.55
C GLN A 9 38.42 -16.49 -20.04
N ILE A 10 37.64 -16.43 -21.13
CA ILE A 10 37.04 -17.60 -21.78
C ILE A 10 38.02 -18.14 -22.85
N ALA A 11 38.09 -19.47 -23.01
CA ALA A 11 38.90 -20.09 -24.04
C ALA A 11 38.42 -19.70 -25.47
N PRO A 12 39.33 -19.49 -26.44
CA PRO A 12 38.96 -19.16 -27.82
C PRO A 12 38.06 -20.24 -28.46
N GLY A 13 36.98 -19.83 -29.11
CA GLY A 13 36.08 -20.74 -29.84
C GLY A 13 34.91 -21.31 -29.05
N ILE A 14 34.78 -21.00 -27.75
CA ILE A 14 33.64 -21.42 -26.92
C ILE A 14 32.72 -20.24 -26.67
N THR A 15 31.49 -20.31 -27.18
CA THR A 15 30.46 -19.29 -26.91
C THR A 15 29.70 -19.68 -25.64
N ILE A 16 29.68 -18.80 -24.65
CA ILE A 16 28.93 -18.94 -23.40
C ILE A 16 27.99 -17.74 -23.28
N ASN A 17 26.73 -17.96 -22.90
CA ASN A 17 25.77 -16.85 -22.70
C ASN A 17 25.69 -16.41 -21.24
N THR A 18 25.84 -17.35 -20.31
CA THR A 18 25.65 -17.14 -18.88
C THR A 18 26.66 -17.97 -18.09
N VAL A 19 27.24 -17.37 -17.05
CA VAL A 19 28.06 -18.08 -16.06
C VAL A 19 27.37 -17.99 -14.71
N ASN A 20 27.14 -19.15 -14.09
CA ASN A 20 26.64 -19.23 -12.73
C ASN A 20 27.82 -19.19 -11.76
N TRP A 21 27.66 -18.53 -10.62
CA TRP A 21 28.69 -18.44 -9.60
C TRP A 21 28.11 -18.67 -8.19
N THR A 22 28.95 -19.17 -7.30
CA THR A 22 28.63 -19.43 -5.90
C THR A 22 29.82 -19.09 -5.02
N ILE A 23 29.64 -18.22 -4.02
CA ILE A 23 30.64 -17.86 -3.02
C ILE A 23 30.25 -18.52 -1.71
N THR A 24 31.15 -19.29 -1.11
CA THR A 24 30.95 -19.93 0.19
C THR A 24 32.05 -19.60 1.18
N ASN A 25 31.74 -19.71 2.46
CA ASN A 25 32.73 -19.79 3.53
C ASN A 25 32.28 -20.90 4.49
N SER A 26 32.95 -22.04 4.46
CA SER A 26 32.59 -23.20 5.29
C SER A 26 32.78 -22.94 6.78
N GLY A 27 33.71 -22.06 7.15
CA GLY A 27 33.95 -21.68 8.54
C GLY A 27 32.86 -20.80 9.14
N THR A 28 32.15 -20.02 8.32
CA THR A 28 31.08 -19.12 8.79
C THR A 28 29.68 -19.51 8.30
N GLY A 29 29.55 -20.55 7.48
CA GLY A 29 28.28 -20.94 6.83
C GLY A 29 27.77 -19.94 5.79
N PHE A 30 28.59 -18.97 5.37
CA PHE A 30 28.17 -17.98 4.37
C PHE A 30 28.01 -18.66 3.01
N SER A 31 26.93 -18.37 2.29
CA SER A 31 26.70 -18.80 0.92
C SER A 31 26.00 -17.70 0.13
N ARG A 32 26.45 -17.42 -1.09
CA ARG A 32 25.82 -16.50 -2.02
C ARG A 32 25.97 -17.01 -3.44
N THR A 33 24.87 -17.08 -4.18
CA THR A 33 24.86 -17.49 -5.58
C THR A 33 24.38 -16.36 -6.49
N GLY A 34 24.70 -16.46 -7.77
CA GLY A 34 24.19 -15.57 -8.79
C GLY A 34 24.59 -16.02 -10.20
N ALA A 35 24.20 -15.23 -11.18
CA ALA A 35 24.54 -15.45 -12.58
C ALA A 35 25.02 -14.15 -13.22
N ALA A 36 25.99 -14.27 -14.12
CA ALA A 36 26.50 -13.16 -14.93
C ALA A 36 26.25 -13.48 -16.41
N THR A 37 25.65 -12.55 -17.15
CA THR A 37 25.46 -12.67 -18.60
C THR A 37 26.70 -12.19 -19.33
N VAL A 38 27.18 -12.99 -20.28
CA VAL A 38 28.50 -12.81 -20.94
C VAL A 38 28.38 -12.85 -22.46
N ARG A 39 27.14 -12.74 -22.96
CA ARG A 39 26.69 -12.88 -24.36
C ARG A 39 27.42 -11.99 -25.39
N PHE A 40 28.18 -10.98 -24.95
CA PHE A 40 28.93 -10.06 -25.82
C PHE A 40 30.33 -9.71 -25.30
N SER A 41 30.90 -10.52 -24.40
CA SER A 41 32.20 -10.24 -23.80
C SER A 41 33.06 -11.49 -23.66
N ASN A 42 34.34 -11.37 -24.00
CA ASN A 42 35.37 -12.40 -23.74
C ASN A 42 35.96 -12.28 -22.32
N LEU A 43 35.58 -11.21 -21.60
CA LEU A 43 36.00 -10.90 -20.25
C LEU A 43 34.76 -10.73 -19.37
N ILE A 44 34.67 -11.52 -18.30
CA ILE A 44 33.53 -11.47 -17.38
C ILE A 44 33.95 -10.66 -16.18
N SER A 45 33.32 -9.50 -16.01
CA SER A 45 33.47 -8.68 -14.82
C SER A 45 32.14 -8.47 -14.12
N PHE A 46 32.12 -8.78 -12.83
CA PHE A 46 30.95 -8.56 -11.99
C PHE A 46 31.39 -8.22 -10.58
N GLN A 47 30.55 -7.44 -9.91
CA GLN A 47 30.77 -7.00 -8.54
C GLN A 47 29.75 -7.65 -7.61
N SER A 48 30.23 -8.20 -6.50
CA SER A 48 29.37 -8.63 -5.38
C SER A 48 29.74 -7.83 -4.14
N SER A 49 28.78 -7.09 -3.59
CA SER A 49 28.96 -6.23 -2.41
C SER A 49 28.36 -6.84 -1.16
N GLY A 50 28.79 -6.43 0.03
CA GLY A 50 28.20 -6.94 1.27
C GLY A 50 28.64 -8.37 1.59
N ILE A 51 29.87 -8.74 1.21
CA ILE A 51 30.52 -9.95 1.75
C ILE A 51 31.16 -9.55 3.09
N PRO A 52 30.91 -10.30 4.18
CA PRO A 52 31.57 -10.04 5.46
C PRO A 52 33.09 -10.08 5.31
N SER A 53 33.79 -9.28 6.11
CA SER A 53 35.26 -9.31 6.12
C SER A 53 35.75 -10.60 6.78
N GLY A 54 36.72 -11.26 6.17
CA GLY A 54 37.25 -12.54 6.65
C GLY A 54 38.02 -13.31 5.58
N GLY A 55 38.75 -14.35 5.98
CA GLY A 55 39.38 -15.31 5.08
C GLY A 55 38.54 -16.58 4.90
N GLY A 56 38.98 -17.47 4.01
CA GLY A 56 38.34 -18.77 3.80
C GLY A 56 37.13 -18.75 2.86
N TYR A 57 36.99 -17.69 2.06
CA TYR A 57 35.98 -17.65 1.01
C TYR A 57 36.46 -18.43 -0.21
N THR A 58 35.55 -19.19 -0.82
CA THR A 58 35.75 -19.86 -2.10
C THR A 58 34.65 -19.47 -3.05
N ILE A 59 35.01 -19.08 -4.28
CA ILE A 59 34.06 -18.90 -5.37
C ILE A 59 34.18 -20.08 -6.35
N THR A 60 33.05 -20.61 -6.78
CA THR A 60 32.93 -21.63 -7.82
C THR A 60 32.09 -21.07 -8.95
N LEU A 61 32.57 -21.21 -10.19
CA LEU A 61 31.85 -20.85 -11.40
C LEU A 61 31.56 -22.07 -12.26
N THR A 62 30.37 -22.09 -12.87
CA THR A 62 29.96 -23.12 -13.82
C THR A 62 29.27 -22.50 -15.03
N ALA A 63 29.54 -23.05 -16.21
CA ALA A 63 28.93 -22.63 -17.46
C ALA A 63 28.86 -23.80 -18.45
N THR A 64 27.96 -23.68 -19.43
CA THR A 64 27.84 -24.60 -20.55
C THR A 64 27.90 -23.79 -21.83
N SER A 65 28.57 -24.33 -22.86
CA SER A 65 28.61 -23.69 -24.17
C SER A 65 27.21 -23.63 -24.81
N VAL A 66 26.99 -22.67 -25.70
CA VAL A 66 25.68 -22.46 -26.36
C VAL A 66 25.24 -23.67 -27.18
N ASP A 67 26.20 -24.39 -27.77
CA ASP A 67 25.97 -25.63 -28.53
C ASP A 67 25.90 -26.87 -27.62
N GLY A 68 26.03 -26.72 -26.31
CA GLY A 68 25.95 -27.80 -25.32
C GLY A 68 27.13 -28.79 -25.33
N SER A 69 28.14 -28.56 -26.17
CA SER A 69 29.24 -29.51 -26.38
C SER A 69 30.32 -29.46 -25.29
N PHE A 70 30.41 -28.35 -24.54
CA PHE A 70 31.39 -28.15 -23.48
C PHE A 70 30.72 -27.78 -22.15
N SER A 71 31.18 -28.41 -21.08
CA SER A 71 30.92 -27.97 -19.70
C SER A 71 32.18 -27.32 -19.13
N CYS A 72 32.01 -26.16 -18.51
CA CYS A 72 33.09 -25.33 -18.03
C CYS A 72 32.95 -25.08 -16.52
N SER A 73 34.05 -25.21 -15.78
CA SER A 73 34.08 -24.91 -14.35
C SER A 73 35.40 -24.30 -13.92
N GLY A 74 35.38 -23.58 -12.80
CA GLY A 74 36.57 -23.06 -12.17
C GLY A 74 36.28 -22.58 -10.75
N SER A 75 37.31 -22.53 -9.90
CA SER A 75 37.17 -22.09 -8.52
C SER A 75 38.41 -21.38 -8.00
N ALA A 76 38.22 -20.35 -7.17
CA ALA A 76 39.30 -19.60 -6.53
C ALA A 76 38.97 -19.31 -5.08
N SER A 77 40.00 -19.25 -4.23
CA SER A 77 39.87 -18.82 -2.84
C SER A 77 40.34 -17.38 -2.67
N PHE A 78 39.69 -16.64 -1.77
CA PHE A 78 40.01 -15.25 -1.50
C PHE A 78 39.69 -14.85 -0.05
N SER A 79 40.09 -13.63 0.31
CA SER A 79 39.76 -13.00 1.60
C SER A 79 39.17 -11.62 1.36
N VAL A 80 38.30 -11.16 2.24
CA VAL A 80 37.62 -9.87 2.13
C VAL A 80 38.07 -8.95 3.23
N THR A 81 38.59 -7.78 2.86
CA THR A 81 38.87 -6.68 3.81
C THR A 81 37.71 -5.70 3.82
N GLY A 82 37.28 -5.26 5.00
CA GLY A 82 36.18 -4.31 5.13
C GLY A 82 36.48 -2.98 4.41
N GLY A 83 35.50 -2.45 3.67
CA GLY A 83 35.60 -1.17 2.98
C GLY A 83 36.44 -1.17 1.70
N HIS A 84 36.98 -2.32 1.28
CA HIS A 84 37.83 -2.43 0.09
C HIS A 84 37.24 -3.39 -0.95
N THR A 85 37.58 -3.17 -2.22
CA THR A 85 37.31 -4.12 -3.31
C THR A 85 38.46 -5.10 -3.44
N THR A 86 38.21 -6.40 -3.26
CA THR A 86 39.22 -7.44 -3.49
C THR A 86 39.13 -7.93 -4.93
N PRO A 87 40.20 -7.81 -5.74
CA PRO A 87 40.24 -8.40 -7.06
C PRO A 87 40.45 -9.92 -6.94
N VAL A 88 39.65 -10.70 -7.68
CA VAL A 88 39.80 -12.17 -7.77
C VAL A 88 39.95 -12.55 -9.24
N SER A 89 41.06 -13.20 -9.57
CA SER A 89 41.32 -13.71 -10.92
C SER A 89 41.08 -15.23 -10.97
N LEU A 90 40.38 -15.69 -12.00
CA LEU A 90 40.09 -17.10 -12.22
C LEU A 90 40.19 -17.45 -13.70
N THR A 91 40.56 -18.70 -13.98
CA THR A 91 40.42 -19.32 -15.30
C THR A 91 39.28 -20.35 -15.30
N LEU A 92 38.44 -20.33 -16.33
CA LEU A 92 37.40 -21.34 -16.54
C LEU A 92 37.93 -22.46 -17.43
N SER A 93 37.95 -23.69 -16.92
CA SER A 93 38.39 -24.86 -17.68
C SER A 93 37.18 -25.56 -18.29
N CYS A 94 37.16 -25.69 -19.62
CA CYS A 94 36.09 -26.34 -20.37
C CYS A 94 36.52 -27.72 -20.87
N SER A 95 35.67 -28.73 -20.71
CA SER A 95 35.88 -30.08 -21.22
C SER A 95 34.68 -30.56 -22.02
N THR A 96 34.93 -31.35 -23.08
CA THR A 96 33.89 -31.99 -23.88
C THR A 96 33.03 -32.89 -23.02
N ALA A 97 31.71 -32.80 -23.13
CA ALA A 97 30.80 -33.68 -22.39
C ALA A 97 31.04 -35.15 -22.82
N PRO A 98 31.34 -36.09 -21.89
CA PRO A 98 31.53 -37.49 -22.25
C PRO A 98 30.22 -38.08 -22.81
N ALA A 99 30.30 -38.76 -23.95
CA ALA A 99 29.19 -39.58 -24.44
C ALA A 99 28.94 -40.75 -23.46
N ASN A 100 27.67 -41.01 -23.13
CA ASN A 100 27.20 -42.14 -22.32
C ASN A 100 27.46 -42.11 -20.80
N GLN A 101 27.21 -40.97 -20.14
CA GLN A 101 26.93 -40.97 -18.69
C GLN A 101 25.54 -40.42 -18.44
N GLY A 102 24.75 -41.16 -17.67
CA GLY A 102 23.35 -40.85 -17.38
C GLY A 102 23.17 -39.41 -16.92
N THR A 103 22.32 -38.69 -17.63
CA THR A 103 21.93 -37.32 -17.29
C THR A 103 21.10 -37.35 -16.02
N ILE A 104 21.60 -36.76 -14.93
CA ILE A 104 20.68 -36.21 -13.94
C ILE A 104 20.02 -35.02 -14.63
N VAL A 105 18.78 -35.19 -15.06
CA VAL A 105 17.91 -34.06 -15.38
C VAL A 105 17.51 -33.45 -14.05
N VAL A 106 18.27 -32.47 -13.56
CA VAL A 106 17.69 -31.51 -12.64
C VAL A 106 16.84 -30.58 -13.49
N VAL A 107 15.52 -30.82 -13.52
CA VAL A 107 14.57 -29.82 -14.00
C VAL A 107 14.62 -28.66 -13.01
N GLY A 108 15.49 -27.69 -13.26
CA GLY A 108 15.47 -26.42 -12.56
C GLY A 108 14.34 -25.58 -13.12
N THR A 109 13.21 -25.50 -12.41
CA THR A 109 12.17 -24.51 -12.70
C THR A 109 12.71 -23.11 -12.42
N THR A 110 12.68 -22.21 -13.41
CA THR A 110 12.92 -20.79 -13.18
C THR A 110 11.68 -20.21 -12.48
N GLN A 111 11.87 -19.57 -11.33
CA GLN A 111 10.80 -19.07 -10.47
C GLN A 111 10.92 -17.54 -10.35
N ILE A 112 9.88 -16.80 -10.74
CA ILE A 112 9.76 -15.37 -10.42
C ILE A 112 9.29 -15.29 -8.97
N CYS A 113 10.05 -14.64 -8.09
CA CYS A 113 9.63 -14.45 -6.69
C CYS A 113 8.64 -13.27 -6.56
N ALA A 114 7.87 -13.24 -5.47
CA ALA A 114 6.79 -12.29 -5.27
C ALA A 114 7.28 -10.83 -5.22
N ASN A 115 6.70 -10.00 -6.08
CA ASN A 115 6.80 -8.55 -6.05
C ASN A 115 5.45 -7.99 -5.60
N LEU A 116 5.50 -6.95 -4.78
CA LEU A 116 4.33 -6.20 -4.34
C LEU A 116 4.06 -5.11 -5.38
N ASP A 117 3.06 -5.31 -6.22
CA ASP A 117 2.78 -4.44 -7.37
C ASP A 117 2.04 -3.16 -6.95
N SER A 118 1.15 -3.26 -5.94
CA SER A 118 0.41 -2.12 -5.42
C SER A 118 -0.02 -2.30 -3.96
N LEU A 119 -0.13 -1.17 -3.26
CA LEU A 119 -0.67 -1.03 -1.92
C LEU A 119 -1.59 0.19 -1.89
N GLY A 120 -2.82 0.02 -1.41
CA GLY A 120 -3.80 1.08 -1.22
C GLY A 120 -4.49 0.98 0.14
N ALA A 121 -4.79 2.13 0.74
CA ALA A 121 -5.61 2.25 1.93
C ALA A 121 -6.68 3.32 1.69
N SER A 122 -7.91 3.09 2.10
CA SER A 122 -8.98 4.07 2.01
C SER A 122 -10.02 3.87 3.12
N PRO A 123 -10.29 4.90 3.95
CA PRO A 123 -9.60 6.21 4.02
C PRO A 123 -8.20 6.12 4.66
N LEU A 124 -7.34 7.14 4.49
CA LEU A 124 -6.03 7.24 5.17
C LEU A 124 -6.13 7.70 6.64
N GLU A 125 -7.34 8.06 7.09
CA GLU A 125 -7.65 8.54 8.42
C GLU A 125 -9.05 8.05 8.79
N THR A 126 -9.20 7.51 10.00
CA THR A 126 -10.50 7.14 10.54
C THR A 126 -10.47 7.18 12.07
N ALA A 127 -11.64 7.07 12.67
CA ALA A 127 -11.74 7.11 14.11
C ALA A 127 -11.37 5.78 14.79
N VAL A 128 -11.05 5.82 16.08
CA VAL A 128 -10.85 4.62 16.90
C VAL A 128 -12.02 3.64 16.76
N ASN A 129 -11.69 2.34 16.65
CA ASN A 129 -12.64 1.25 16.37
C ASN A 129 -13.39 1.33 15.03
N SER A 130 -13.07 2.27 14.15
CA SER A 130 -13.64 2.34 12.79
C SER A 130 -12.80 1.55 11.79
N GLN A 131 -13.42 1.23 10.65
CA GLN A 131 -12.85 0.36 9.62
C GLN A 131 -12.14 1.15 8.51
N ILE A 132 -11.01 0.62 8.03
CA ILE A 132 -10.28 1.06 6.83
C ILE A 132 -10.24 -0.13 5.86
N SER A 133 -10.62 0.11 4.61
CA SER A 133 -10.46 -0.88 3.54
C SER A 133 -9.05 -0.81 2.99
N LEU A 134 -8.38 -1.95 2.92
CA LEU A 134 -7.05 -2.07 2.35
C LEU A 134 -7.11 -2.88 1.06
N SER A 135 -6.18 -2.62 0.15
CA SER A 135 -5.97 -3.43 -1.03
C SER A 135 -4.48 -3.60 -1.29
N ALA A 136 -4.08 -4.81 -1.67
CA ALA A 136 -2.74 -5.06 -2.19
C ALA A 136 -2.80 -6.09 -3.31
N SER A 137 -1.92 -5.92 -4.29
CA SER A 137 -1.67 -6.92 -5.33
C SER A 137 -0.20 -7.32 -5.31
N ALA A 138 0.06 -8.61 -5.47
CA ALA A 138 1.42 -9.12 -5.57
C ALA A 138 1.51 -10.18 -6.65
N SER A 139 2.54 -10.09 -7.50
CA SER A 139 2.77 -10.98 -8.63
C SER A 139 4.08 -11.75 -8.46
N ALA A 140 4.08 -13.03 -8.83
CA ALA A 140 5.25 -13.90 -8.78
C ALA A 140 5.31 -14.78 -10.05
N GLY A 141 4.99 -14.22 -11.22
CA GLY A 141 4.84 -15.01 -12.44
C GLY A 141 3.70 -16.04 -12.31
N THR A 142 4.00 -17.34 -12.50
CA THR A 142 3.02 -18.44 -12.40
C THR A 142 2.80 -18.96 -10.98
N VAL A 143 3.50 -18.38 -10.00
CA VAL A 143 3.55 -18.87 -8.62
C VAL A 143 2.48 -18.19 -7.79
N PRO A 144 1.70 -18.95 -6.99
CA PRO A 144 0.81 -18.33 -6.03
C PRO A 144 1.58 -17.44 -5.04
N THR A 145 1.01 -16.28 -4.74
CA THR A 145 1.50 -15.38 -3.70
C THR A 145 0.54 -15.42 -2.51
N THR A 146 1.09 -15.38 -1.30
CA THR A 146 0.32 -15.16 -0.08
C THR A 146 0.69 -13.80 0.49
N LEU A 147 -0.30 -13.12 1.07
CA LEU A 147 -0.10 -11.83 1.71
C LEU A 147 -0.19 -12.01 3.22
N LEU A 148 0.53 -11.17 3.96
CA LEU A 148 0.32 -11.00 5.40
C LEU A 148 0.34 -9.53 5.74
N TRP A 149 -0.74 -9.09 6.38
CA TRP A 149 -0.88 -7.75 6.91
C TRP A 149 -0.52 -7.71 8.39
N THR A 150 0.24 -6.69 8.77
CA THR A 150 0.62 -6.39 10.15
C THR A 150 0.44 -4.90 10.42
N ALA A 151 0.23 -4.53 11.68
CA ALA A 151 0.11 -3.13 12.09
C ALA A 151 0.78 -2.91 13.44
N THR A 152 1.24 -1.68 13.70
CA THR A 152 1.79 -1.30 15.01
C THR A 152 0.75 -1.34 16.13
N ALA A 153 -0.53 -1.20 15.79
CA ALA A 153 -1.70 -1.35 16.67
C ALA A 153 -2.97 -1.62 15.82
N GLY A 154 -4.07 -2.05 16.45
CA GLY A 154 -5.34 -2.37 15.78
C GLY A 154 -5.47 -3.85 15.37
N THR A 155 -6.51 -4.19 14.62
CA THR A 155 -6.82 -5.57 14.21
C THR A 155 -7.26 -5.68 12.75
N PHE A 156 -7.09 -6.84 12.13
CA PHE A 156 -7.61 -7.14 10.79
C PHE A 156 -8.69 -8.22 10.89
N ASP A 157 -9.70 -8.14 10.02
CA ASP A 157 -10.71 -9.20 9.86
C ASP A 157 -10.08 -10.51 9.34
N ASN A 158 -9.23 -10.40 8.32
CA ASN A 158 -8.48 -11.49 7.73
C ASN A 158 -7.13 -10.96 7.19
N PRO A 159 -6.05 -11.03 7.98
CA PRO A 159 -4.74 -10.48 7.60
C PRO A 159 -4.05 -11.24 6.46
N ALA A 160 -4.64 -12.30 5.90
CA ALA A 160 -4.11 -12.98 4.72
C ALA A 160 -4.86 -12.63 3.41
N SER A 161 -5.93 -11.83 3.51
CA SER A 161 -6.73 -11.39 2.37
C SER A 161 -5.98 -10.37 1.49
N ALA A 162 -6.28 -10.35 0.20
CA ALA A 162 -5.84 -9.27 -0.70
C ALA A 162 -6.58 -7.94 -0.42
N THR A 163 -7.75 -8.03 0.21
CA THR A 163 -8.58 -6.88 0.58
C THR A 163 -9.10 -7.04 2.02
N PRO A 164 -8.22 -6.92 3.04
CA PRO A 164 -8.66 -7.00 4.43
C PRO A 164 -9.30 -5.68 4.86
N THR A 165 -10.13 -5.78 5.89
CA THR A 165 -10.64 -4.63 6.64
C THR A 165 -9.81 -4.48 7.91
N PHE A 166 -9.19 -3.32 8.08
CA PHE A 166 -8.44 -2.97 9.29
C PHE A 166 -9.32 -2.17 10.25
N THR A 167 -9.29 -2.49 11.54
CA THR A 167 -9.98 -1.77 12.62
C THR A 167 -8.96 -1.02 13.48
N CYS A 168 -9.12 0.30 13.57
CA CYS A 168 -8.27 1.15 14.39
C CYS A 168 -8.32 0.74 15.88
N PRO A 169 -7.19 0.80 16.61
CA PRO A 169 -7.15 0.53 18.05
C PRO A 169 -7.96 1.57 18.84
N SER A 170 -8.21 1.27 20.12
CA SER A 170 -8.89 2.18 21.05
C SER A 170 -8.05 3.38 21.49
N THR A 171 -6.72 3.33 21.31
CA THR A 171 -5.81 4.42 21.64
C THR A 171 -5.52 5.25 20.39
N PRO A 172 -5.74 6.58 20.41
CA PRO A 172 -5.43 7.44 19.28
C PRO A 172 -3.96 7.51 18.93
N GLY A 173 -3.67 7.81 17.67
CA GLY A 173 -2.33 8.07 17.15
C GLY A 173 -2.08 7.46 15.76
N PRO A 174 -0.87 7.70 15.22
CA PRO A 174 -0.46 7.10 13.96
C PRO A 174 -0.26 5.58 14.11
N VAL A 175 -0.80 4.82 13.16
CA VAL A 175 -0.63 3.39 13.02
C VAL A 175 0.06 3.10 11.69
N THR A 176 1.19 2.40 11.73
CA THR A 176 1.87 1.93 10.51
C THR A 176 1.36 0.55 10.17
N ILE A 177 0.75 0.42 9.00
CA ILE A 177 0.28 -0.84 8.42
C ILE A 177 1.31 -1.30 7.40
N THR A 178 1.74 -2.56 7.51
CA THR A 178 2.72 -3.18 6.62
C THR A 178 2.13 -4.43 6.00
N VAL A 179 2.17 -4.51 4.67
CA VAL A 179 1.86 -5.72 3.92
C VAL A 179 3.16 -6.39 3.50
N THR A 180 3.23 -7.71 3.67
CA THR A 180 4.34 -8.53 3.19
C THR A 180 3.82 -9.58 2.21
N ALA A 181 4.43 -9.65 1.03
CA ALA A 181 4.15 -10.70 0.06
C ALA A 181 5.14 -11.86 0.23
N PHE A 182 4.58 -13.04 0.43
CA PHE A 182 5.31 -14.29 0.51
C PHE A 182 5.08 -15.09 -0.76
N PRO A 183 6.15 -15.58 -1.39
CA PRO A 183 6.02 -16.55 -2.47
C PRO A 183 5.67 -17.93 -1.88
N SER A 184 4.72 -18.66 -2.48
CA SER A 184 4.30 -19.97 -1.97
C SER A 184 5.26 -21.12 -2.31
N ALA A 185 6.41 -20.82 -2.92
CA ALA A 185 7.36 -21.81 -3.40
C ALA A 185 8.61 -21.87 -2.52
N ALA A 186 9.00 -23.10 -2.14
CA ALA A 186 10.12 -23.37 -1.23
C ALA A 186 11.47 -22.77 -1.65
N ALA A 187 11.65 -22.44 -2.94
CA ALA A 187 12.88 -21.85 -3.48
C ALA A 187 12.93 -20.31 -3.43
N CYS A 188 11.80 -19.64 -3.17
CA CYS A 188 11.77 -18.19 -3.02
C CYS A 188 11.69 -17.84 -1.53
N THR A 189 12.81 -17.38 -0.95
CA THR A 189 12.86 -16.93 0.45
C THR A 189 12.79 -15.41 0.58
N ASN A 190 12.88 -14.68 -0.54
CA ASN A 190 12.79 -13.24 -0.57
C ASN A 190 11.33 -12.80 -0.43
N VAL A 191 11.07 -12.07 0.65
CA VAL A 191 9.79 -11.41 0.91
C VAL A 191 9.90 -9.95 0.54
N THR A 192 8.86 -9.41 -0.09
CA THR A 192 8.74 -7.96 -0.35
C THR A 192 7.75 -7.38 0.65
N SER A 193 8.03 -6.19 1.17
CA SER A 193 7.12 -5.50 2.08
C SER A 193 6.97 -4.03 1.68
N GLN A 194 5.78 -3.49 1.92
CA GLN A 194 5.47 -2.06 1.78
C GLN A 194 4.64 -1.62 2.99
N SER A 195 4.79 -0.35 3.37
CA SER A 195 4.10 0.21 4.53
C SER A 195 3.35 1.48 4.17
N VAL A 196 2.23 1.71 4.85
CA VAL A 196 1.45 2.94 4.83
C VAL A 196 1.14 3.36 6.27
N THR A 197 1.17 4.66 6.55
CA THR A 197 0.79 5.20 7.85
C THR A 197 -0.64 5.73 7.76
N VAL A 198 -1.50 5.29 8.67
CA VAL A 198 -2.85 5.79 8.87
C VAL A 198 -2.95 6.45 10.23
N THR A 199 -3.77 7.48 10.39
CA THR A 199 -4.02 8.08 11.71
C THR A 199 -5.34 7.57 12.25
N CYS A 200 -5.29 6.97 13.44
CA CYS A 200 -6.47 6.54 14.18
C CYS A 200 -6.76 7.58 15.26
N ASP A 201 -7.80 8.41 15.10
CA ASP A 201 -8.09 9.48 16.05
C ASP A 201 -9.29 9.15 16.95
N THR A 202 -9.34 9.73 18.16
CA THR A 202 -10.59 9.70 18.94
C THR A 202 -11.66 10.45 18.16
N LEU A 203 -12.78 9.77 17.86
CA LEU A 203 -14.03 10.47 17.60
C LEU A 203 -14.34 11.29 18.86
N ASP A 204 -14.19 12.61 18.77
CA ASP A 204 -14.71 13.56 19.76
C ASP A 204 -16.00 14.16 19.16
N PRO A 205 -17.16 13.48 19.31
CA PRO A 205 -18.40 13.82 18.64
C PRO A 205 -19.10 15.00 19.33
N THR A 206 -18.39 16.11 19.47
CA THR A 206 -18.89 17.37 20.01
C THR A 206 -19.29 18.29 18.87
N PHE A 207 -20.24 19.20 19.12
CA PHE A 207 -20.58 20.19 18.10
C PHE A 207 -19.38 21.10 17.81
N THR A 208 -18.59 21.43 18.84
CA THR A 208 -17.35 22.19 18.72
C THR A 208 -16.41 21.56 17.72
N ASN A 209 -16.17 20.25 17.82
CA ASN A 209 -15.28 19.55 16.92
C ASN A 209 -15.86 19.40 15.51
N VAL A 210 -17.14 19.04 15.37
CA VAL A 210 -17.84 19.00 14.07
C VAL A 210 -17.76 20.36 13.36
N TYR A 211 -17.95 21.44 14.10
CA TYR A 211 -17.87 22.78 13.55
C TYR A 211 -16.45 23.15 13.14
N ALA A 212 -15.48 22.98 14.05
CA ALA A 212 -14.11 23.39 13.82
C ALA A 212 -13.43 22.62 12.68
N THR A 213 -13.63 21.31 12.60
CA THR A 213 -12.92 20.46 11.63
C THR A 213 -13.65 20.33 10.30
N ILE A 214 -14.99 20.36 10.29
CA ILE A 214 -15.77 20.10 9.07
C ILE A 214 -16.50 21.34 8.59
N ILE A 215 -17.45 21.87 9.38
CA ILE A 215 -18.34 22.95 8.90
C ILE A 215 -17.51 24.18 8.54
N SER A 216 -16.57 24.56 9.40
CA SER A 216 -15.75 25.75 9.21
C SER A 216 -14.78 25.64 8.03
N GLN A 217 -14.36 24.43 7.68
CA GLN A 217 -13.39 24.22 6.61
C GLN A 217 -14.08 23.99 5.26
N ARG A 218 -15.24 23.33 5.26
CA ARG A 218 -15.84 22.75 4.05
C ARG A 218 -17.17 23.34 3.64
N CYS A 219 -17.91 23.98 4.56
CA CYS A 219 -19.29 24.40 4.30
C CYS A 219 -19.45 25.91 4.14
N ILE A 220 -18.64 26.72 4.84
CA ILE A 220 -18.87 28.17 4.91
C ILE A 220 -18.69 28.92 3.59
N GLY A 221 -17.93 28.37 2.64
CA GLY A 221 -17.74 28.99 1.32
C GLY A 221 -19.08 29.37 0.66
N CYS A 222 -20.10 28.54 0.86
CA CYS A 222 -21.46 28.76 0.37
C CYS A 222 -22.48 29.03 1.48
N HIS A 223 -22.31 28.48 2.69
CA HIS A 223 -23.23 28.63 3.83
C HIS A 223 -22.86 29.81 4.73
N ARG A 224 -22.75 30.99 4.11
CA ARG A 224 -22.52 32.27 4.77
C ARG A 224 -23.49 33.31 4.23
N PRO A 225 -23.76 34.42 4.94
CA PRO A 225 -24.62 35.49 4.44
C PRO A 225 -24.26 35.90 3.00
N GLY A 226 -25.27 35.94 2.13
CA GLY A 226 -25.12 36.22 0.69
C GLY A 226 -24.64 35.04 -0.17
N GLY A 227 -24.18 33.95 0.42
CA GLY A 227 -23.80 32.73 -0.30
C GLY A 227 -25.00 31.90 -0.74
N GLY A 228 -24.83 31.07 -1.78
CA GLY A 228 -25.89 30.21 -2.32
C GLY A 228 -26.50 29.23 -1.31
N GLY A 229 -25.71 28.79 -0.33
CA GLY A 229 -26.19 27.94 0.77
C GLY A 229 -27.21 28.64 1.67
N VAL A 230 -27.17 29.97 1.74
CA VAL A 230 -28.14 30.81 2.44
C VAL A 230 -29.26 31.25 1.50
N THR A 231 -28.95 31.80 0.33
CA THR A 231 -29.99 32.37 -0.56
C THR A 231 -30.88 31.33 -1.21
N VAL A 232 -30.38 30.12 -1.44
CA VAL A 232 -31.14 28.99 -2.02
C VAL A 232 -31.38 27.89 -0.99
N GLY A 233 -30.34 27.52 -0.25
CA GLY A 233 -30.42 26.47 0.78
C GLY A 233 -31.06 26.91 2.10
N MET A 234 -31.27 28.22 2.30
CA MET A 234 -31.84 28.83 3.50
C MET A 234 -31.09 28.50 4.79
N LEU A 235 -29.81 28.15 4.71
CA LEU A 235 -29.01 27.68 5.85
C LEU A 235 -27.72 28.49 5.99
N ASP A 236 -27.64 29.27 7.07
CA ASP A 236 -26.42 29.97 7.48
C ASP A 236 -25.67 29.16 8.55
N MET A 237 -24.39 28.88 8.29
CA MET A 237 -23.47 28.21 9.18
C MET A 237 -22.16 29.00 9.34
N SER A 238 -22.22 30.32 9.17
CA SER A 238 -21.05 31.21 9.18
C SER A 238 -20.31 31.29 10.51
N THR A 239 -21.00 30.97 11.61
CA THR A 239 -20.43 30.91 12.96
C THR A 239 -20.92 29.64 13.65
N ALA A 240 -20.21 29.17 14.68
CA ALA A 240 -20.64 27.99 15.46
C ALA A 240 -22.04 28.20 16.05
N ALA A 241 -22.29 29.38 16.63
CA ALA A 241 -23.59 29.73 17.19
C ALA A 241 -24.71 29.72 16.13
N ALA A 242 -24.49 30.35 14.98
CA ALA A 242 -25.46 30.37 13.89
C ALA A 242 -25.70 28.96 13.33
N ALA A 243 -24.64 28.19 13.12
CA ALA A 243 -24.72 26.82 12.63
C ALA A 243 -25.56 25.94 13.57
N TYR A 244 -25.27 25.94 14.88
CA TYR A 244 -26.05 25.14 15.83
C TYR A 244 -27.53 25.53 15.81
N ALA A 245 -27.80 26.83 15.97
CA ALA A 245 -29.16 27.38 16.04
C ALA A 245 -29.97 27.11 14.76
N ASN A 246 -29.31 27.08 13.59
CA ASN A 246 -29.96 26.85 12.31
C ASN A 246 -30.02 25.37 11.88
N LEU A 247 -29.33 24.46 12.59
CA LEU A 247 -29.29 23.04 12.26
C LEU A 247 -30.17 22.20 13.19
N VAL A 248 -30.01 22.34 14.50
CA VAL A 248 -30.57 21.39 15.48
C VAL A 248 -32.07 21.65 15.69
N GLY A 249 -32.90 20.67 15.32
CA GLY A 249 -34.36 20.75 15.43
C GLY A 249 -35.03 21.69 14.41
N VAL A 250 -34.29 22.19 13.41
CA VAL A 250 -34.81 23.16 12.45
C VAL A 250 -35.26 22.49 11.16
N ASN A 251 -36.48 22.80 10.69
CA ASN A 251 -36.98 22.32 9.42
C ASN A 251 -36.14 22.83 8.23
N ALA A 252 -35.91 21.96 7.27
CA ALA A 252 -35.21 22.31 6.04
C ALA A 252 -36.14 23.10 5.10
N ALA A 253 -35.72 24.30 4.71
CA ALA A 253 -36.51 25.21 3.88
C ALA A 253 -35.85 25.56 2.54
N GLY A 254 -34.89 24.75 2.08
CA GLY A 254 -34.17 25.02 0.83
C GLY A 254 -35.08 24.95 -0.40
N ASN A 255 -34.96 25.95 -1.28
CA ASN A 255 -35.81 26.12 -2.48
C ASN A 255 -35.18 25.58 -3.77
N GLY A 256 -33.91 25.18 -3.72
CA GLY A 256 -33.25 24.54 -4.86
C GLY A 256 -33.60 23.06 -4.95
N ALA A 257 -34.30 22.65 -6.01
CA ALA A 257 -34.65 21.25 -6.26
C ALA A 257 -33.42 20.36 -6.47
N GLY A 258 -32.34 20.94 -7.01
CA GLY A 258 -31.06 20.25 -7.18
C GLY A 258 -31.17 18.97 -7.98
N THR A 259 -30.27 18.02 -7.73
CA THR A 259 -30.24 16.75 -8.44
C THR A 259 -31.32 15.77 -7.98
N SER A 260 -31.94 15.96 -6.81
CA SER A 260 -33.08 15.12 -6.40
C SER A 260 -34.38 15.47 -7.13
N GLY A 261 -34.46 16.65 -7.76
CA GLY A 261 -35.68 17.16 -8.38
C GLY A 261 -36.75 17.63 -7.37
N ILE A 262 -36.47 17.59 -6.07
CA ILE A 262 -37.41 17.91 -4.98
C ILE A 262 -36.81 19.01 -4.11
N THR A 263 -37.54 20.11 -3.89
CA THR A 263 -37.10 21.16 -2.95
C THR A 263 -37.33 20.71 -1.51
N CYS A 264 -36.48 21.13 -0.58
CA CYS A 264 -36.69 20.77 0.83
C CYS A 264 -37.93 21.47 1.43
N ALA A 265 -38.24 22.68 0.94
CA ALA A 265 -39.44 23.42 1.33
C ALA A 265 -40.77 22.73 0.92
N SER A 266 -40.75 21.85 -0.10
CA SER A 266 -41.95 21.16 -0.58
C SER A 266 -42.21 19.80 0.07
N VAL A 267 -41.30 19.28 0.91
CA VAL A 267 -41.46 17.95 1.51
C VAL A 267 -42.48 17.99 2.66
N THR A 268 -43.40 17.02 2.70
CA THR A 268 -44.40 16.88 3.77
C THR A 268 -44.44 15.43 4.28
N PRO A 269 -44.26 15.18 5.59
CA PRO A 269 -43.87 16.15 6.63
C PRO A 269 -42.48 16.76 6.36
N PRO A 270 -42.19 17.96 6.88
CA PRO A 270 -40.91 18.63 6.62
C PRO A 270 -39.74 17.81 7.16
N LEU A 271 -38.67 17.74 6.37
CA LEU A 271 -37.41 17.14 6.82
C LEU A 271 -36.71 18.08 7.81
N VAL A 272 -36.13 17.53 8.86
CA VAL A 272 -35.37 18.29 9.86
C VAL A 272 -33.88 18.26 9.51
N ARG A 273 -33.19 19.39 9.66
CA ARG A 273 -31.77 19.53 9.34
C ARG A 273 -30.90 18.62 10.20
N VAL A 274 -31.10 18.66 11.51
CA VAL A 274 -30.57 17.70 12.49
C VAL A 274 -31.69 17.28 13.43
N THR A 275 -31.98 15.98 13.43
CA THR A 275 -32.85 15.30 14.40
C THR A 275 -31.95 14.70 15.48
N PRO A 276 -31.93 15.24 16.71
CA PRO A 276 -31.14 14.68 17.79
C PRO A 276 -31.37 13.17 17.97
N SER A 277 -30.29 12.44 18.23
CA SER A 277 -30.27 10.99 18.40
C SER A 277 -30.65 10.17 17.15
N SER A 278 -30.74 10.80 15.98
CA SER A 278 -31.02 10.08 14.73
C SER A 278 -30.37 10.72 13.50
N SER A 279 -29.15 10.30 13.21
CA SER A 279 -28.40 10.67 12.00
C SER A 279 -29.16 10.26 10.73
N ALA A 280 -29.77 9.07 10.70
CA ALA A 280 -30.58 8.59 9.59
C ALA A 280 -31.76 9.53 9.24
N ASN A 281 -32.37 10.17 10.24
CA ASN A 281 -33.46 11.14 10.06
C ASN A 281 -32.97 12.60 10.01
N SER A 282 -31.66 12.83 9.87
CA SER A 282 -31.06 14.16 9.83
C SER A 282 -30.64 14.52 8.40
N LEU A 283 -31.23 15.57 7.84
CA LEU A 283 -30.97 15.96 6.46
C LEU A 283 -29.48 16.32 6.21
N ILE A 284 -28.78 16.91 7.17
CA ILE A 284 -27.36 17.23 7.01
C ILE A 284 -26.53 15.97 6.75
N PHE A 285 -26.74 14.92 7.56
CA PHE A 285 -26.08 13.62 7.40
C PHE A 285 -26.43 13.01 6.04
N ASN A 286 -27.73 12.94 5.73
CA ASN A 286 -28.20 12.37 4.46
C ASN A 286 -27.55 13.06 3.26
N LYS A 287 -27.45 14.40 3.25
CA LYS A 287 -26.84 15.14 2.14
C LYS A 287 -25.36 14.88 1.96
N VAL A 288 -24.58 14.77 3.04
CA VAL A 288 -23.13 14.52 2.95
C VAL A 288 -22.82 13.04 2.69
N HIS A 289 -23.64 12.14 3.21
CA HIS A 289 -23.49 10.70 3.02
C HIS A 289 -23.90 10.25 1.61
N SER A 290 -24.94 10.84 1.02
CA SER A 290 -25.40 10.54 -0.35
C SER A 290 -24.27 10.56 -1.38
N LYS A 291 -23.31 11.49 -1.25
CA LYS A 291 -22.19 11.59 -2.20
C LYS A 291 -21.17 10.46 -2.05
N LEU A 292 -20.96 9.95 -0.83
CA LEU A 292 -20.08 8.81 -0.57
C LEU A 292 -20.62 7.51 -1.17
N VAL A 293 -21.94 7.33 -1.14
CA VAL A 293 -22.60 6.08 -1.58
C VAL A 293 -23.20 6.18 -2.99
N GLY A 294 -23.00 7.30 -3.69
CA GLY A 294 -23.54 7.50 -5.03
C GLY A 294 -25.07 7.57 -5.11
N ALA A 295 -25.74 7.98 -4.03
CA ALA A 295 -27.19 8.11 -3.96
C ALA A 295 -27.66 9.57 -4.11
N LEU A 296 -28.95 9.75 -4.42
CA LEU A 296 -29.59 11.06 -4.34
C LEU A 296 -29.83 11.45 -2.87
N ALA A 297 -29.83 12.74 -2.59
CA ALA A 297 -30.26 13.28 -1.30
C ALA A 297 -31.81 13.29 -1.24
N PRO A 298 -32.42 13.22 -0.04
CA PRO A 298 -33.88 13.26 0.10
C PRO A 298 -34.55 14.50 -0.51
N CYS A 299 -33.85 15.64 -0.54
CA CYS A 299 -34.26 16.87 -1.22
C CYS A 299 -33.00 17.67 -1.62
N GLY A 300 -33.10 18.53 -2.63
CA GLY A 300 -31.98 19.30 -3.18
C GLY A 300 -30.84 18.41 -3.72
N SER A 301 -29.64 18.96 -3.78
CA SER A 301 -28.44 18.18 -4.17
C SER A 301 -27.73 17.56 -2.96
N PRO A 302 -26.97 16.46 -3.15
CA PRO A 302 -25.91 16.03 -2.24
C PRO A 302 -24.89 17.15 -2.00
N MET A 303 -24.24 17.13 -0.84
CA MET A 303 -23.24 18.11 -0.44
C MET A 303 -21.85 17.45 -0.26
N PRO A 304 -20.76 18.20 -0.47
CA PRO A 304 -20.70 19.60 -0.92
C PRO A 304 -20.97 19.77 -2.42
N LEU A 305 -21.40 20.98 -2.80
CA LEU A 305 -21.52 21.43 -4.19
C LEU A 305 -20.20 22.05 -4.71
N PRO A 306 -19.97 22.07 -6.04
CA PRO A 306 -20.76 21.41 -7.09
C PRO A 306 -20.72 19.87 -6.99
N SER A 307 -21.49 19.16 -7.82
CA SER A 307 -21.47 17.68 -7.83
C SER A 307 -20.07 17.09 -8.03
N THR A 308 -19.16 17.83 -8.68
CA THR A 308 -17.75 17.46 -8.88
C THR A 308 -16.83 17.78 -7.69
N ALA A 309 -17.29 18.52 -6.68
CA ALA A 309 -16.46 18.81 -5.50
C ALA A 309 -16.09 17.53 -4.75
N THR A 310 -14.89 17.46 -4.19
CA THR A 310 -14.48 16.33 -3.33
C THR A 310 -15.48 16.15 -2.19
N SER A 311 -15.97 14.93 -1.99
CA SER A 311 -16.85 14.60 -0.87
C SER A 311 -16.14 14.82 0.47
N LEU A 312 -16.90 14.81 1.55
CA LEU A 312 -16.32 14.55 2.86
C LEU A 312 -15.79 13.11 2.89
N THR A 313 -14.82 12.83 3.76
CA THR A 313 -14.33 11.47 4.03
C THR A 313 -15.36 10.68 4.83
N ALA A 314 -15.22 9.35 4.87
CA ALA A 314 -16.05 8.51 5.72
C ALA A 314 -15.92 8.88 7.21
N ALA A 315 -14.73 9.28 7.65
CA ALA A 315 -14.46 9.72 9.02
C ALA A 315 -15.18 11.04 9.35
N GLU A 316 -15.10 12.04 8.46
CA GLU A 316 -15.81 13.32 8.64
C GLU A 316 -17.33 13.10 8.71
N VAL A 317 -17.89 12.27 7.82
CA VAL A 317 -19.33 11.92 7.86
C VAL A 317 -19.69 11.12 9.11
N GLY A 318 -18.82 10.22 9.55
CA GLY A 318 -18.96 9.46 10.80
C GLY A 318 -18.95 10.35 12.04
N LEU A 319 -18.11 11.40 12.07
CA LEU A 319 -18.08 12.38 13.17
C LEU A 319 -19.39 13.16 13.27
N ILE A 320 -19.96 13.60 12.14
CA ILE A 320 -21.28 14.24 12.11
C ILE A 320 -22.35 13.27 12.64
N ALA A 321 -22.36 12.03 12.16
CA ALA A 321 -23.34 11.03 12.59
C ALA A 321 -23.24 10.75 14.09
N ALA A 322 -22.03 10.52 14.60
CA ALA A 322 -21.78 10.24 16.01
C ALA A 322 -22.21 11.40 16.92
N TRP A 323 -21.96 12.66 16.52
CA TRP A 323 -22.44 13.82 17.27
C TRP A 323 -23.97 13.89 17.30
N ILE A 324 -24.62 13.67 16.16
CA ILE A 324 -26.09 13.66 16.08
C ILE A 324 -26.66 12.54 16.95
N ASP A 325 -26.13 11.33 16.82
CA ASP A 325 -26.60 10.14 17.52
C ASP A 325 -26.34 10.23 19.03
N ALA A 326 -25.31 10.96 19.46
CA ALA A 326 -25.06 11.33 20.86
C ALA A 326 -26.02 12.42 21.40
N GLY A 327 -27.03 12.82 20.63
CA GLY A 327 -28.05 13.79 21.03
C GLY A 327 -27.84 15.20 20.51
N ALA A 328 -26.90 15.41 19.59
CA ALA A 328 -26.63 16.68 18.93
C ALA A 328 -26.42 17.86 19.92
N MET A 329 -25.69 17.62 21.02
CA MET A 329 -25.46 18.61 22.07
C MET A 329 -24.61 19.79 21.57
N ASN A 330 -24.83 20.99 22.12
CA ASN A 330 -23.97 22.15 21.91
C ASN A 330 -22.80 22.12 22.90
N ASN A 331 -21.78 21.30 22.62
CA ASN A 331 -20.64 21.04 23.50
C ASN A 331 -19.31 21.13 22.75
#